data_AF-A0A850MUF0-F1
#
_entry.id   AF-A0A850MUF0-F1
#
_cell.length_a   1.000
_cell.length_b   1.000
_cell.length_c   1.000
_cell.angle_alpha   90.00
_cell.angle_beta   90.00
_cell.angle_gamma   90.00
#
_symmetry.space_group_name_H-M   'P 1'
#
loop_
_entity.id
_entity.type
_entity.pdbx_description
1 polymer ?
#
loop_
_entity_poly.entity_id
_entity_poly.type
_entity_poly.pdbx_seq_one_letter_code
_entity_poly.pdbx_strand_id
1 'polypeptide(L)'
;MEFENKAKAAEKEGDYLTAIKYYFQALESLKEMKLVEGLQYDSGNILHRIANLYTEIGNFDTAIKYFKEAIHYFIESEEPLTKIYRLVGECYASIGACYLTASNYKTALEPFQKALENFEKAAELEEQILRKYVIEREIFIMGLYALSLIILKKIKNASPFLQNAITLIKDYNVYGLATNIILFLNNIINKNYSEARVLLQEKIEDAADASLFTSTLQATVMGLIIDLASKHIPEARIQIQDQIIEEKGEVILTTKIFQDMLLYGLCFANKKMPRAEYKEVMGLIIGKIKKDDVIVTEIVPMTSGSEVEVEFKNKHYTKAAMIDSMAAERNEFIVGWYHTHPELGLFLSPTDIINQLGYQALNEKAIAIVFDFTKMTPLKPGFSIFRLDNTSLGQASNFHSVRWRIKDASNQIFAESISFFDKFLINLNALISDNRQLTLSQLTEQLNRSETFLGEIIPHLIELQYLPNIQFDSTTKTISLKG
;
A
#
# COMPACT_ATOMS: atom_id res chain seq x y z
N MET A 1 19.34 11.89 -26.72
CA MET A 1 18.90 10.50 -26.47
C MET A 1 19.60 9.83 -25.29
N GLU A 2 20.93 9.89 -25.14
CA GLU A 2 21.63 9.28 -23.98
C GLU A 2 21.20 9.85 -22.62
N PHE A 3 21.20 11.18 -22.47
CA PHE A 3 20.78 11.83 -21.22
C PHE A 3 19.30 11.57 -20.89
N GLU A 4 18.44 11.50 -21.90
CA GLU A 4 17.02 11.21 -21.70
C GLU A 4 16.80 9.78 -21.15
N ASN A 5 17.57 8.80 -21.64
CA ASN A 5 17.51 7.43 -21.13
C ASN A 5 18.02 7.33 -19.69
N LYS A 6 19.10 8.05 -19.36
CA LYS A 6 19.60 8.17 -17.97
C LYS A 6 18.55 8.82 -17.05
N ALA A 7 17.85 9.83 -17.55
CA ALA A 7 16.78 10.50 -16.82
C ALA A 7 15.59 9.57 -16.56
N LYS A 8 15.15 8.79 -17.57
CA LYS A 8 14.08 7.78 -17.42
C LYS A 8 14.45 6.68 -16.42
N ALA A 9 15.72 6.27 -16.39
CA ALA A 9 16.21 5.29 -15.43
C ALA A 9 16.16 5.84 -13.99
N ALA A 10 16.66 7.06 -13.77
CA ALA A 10 16.61 7.73 -12.47
C ALA A 10 15.17 7.96 -11.97
N GLU A 11 14.23 8.29 -12.86
CA GLU A 11 12.81 8.40 -12.51
C GLU A 11 12.23 7.06 -12.04
N LYS A 12 12.56 5.97 -12.71
CA LYS A 12 12.13 4.61 -12.31
C LYS A 12 12.68 4.20 -10.94
N GLU A 13 13.86 4.72 -10.58
CA GLU A 13 14.49 4.52 -9.28
C GLU A 13 13.97 5.49 -8.20
N GLY A 14 13.10 6.45 -8.55
CA GLY A 14 12.59 7.47 -7.65
C GLY A 14 13.56 8.62 -7.36
N ASP A 15 14.71 8.69 -8.04
CA ASP A 15 15.68 9.77 -7.90
C ASP A 15 15.32 10.95 -8.81
N TYR A 16 14.29 11.70 -8.38
CA TYR A 16 13.72 12.80 -9.16
C TYR A 16 14.71 13.95 -9.39
N LEU A 17 15.62 14.23 -8.45
CA LEU A 17 16.61 15.30 -8.60
C LEU A 17 17.65 14.95 -9.67
N THR A 18 18.14 13.70 -9.67
CA THR A 18 19.04 13.22 -10.72
C THR A 18 18.35 13.13 -12.07
N ALA A 19 17.09 12.69 -12.11
CA ALA A 19 16.28 12.68 -13.33
C ALA A 19 16.13 14.09 -13.93
N ILE A 20 15.77 15.08 -13.11
CA ILE A 20 15.67 16.50 -13.53
C ILE A 20 17.02 16.98 -14.10
N LYS A 21 18.14 16.69 -13.43
CA LYS A 21 19.47 17.07 -13.91
C LYS A 21 19.75 16.51 -15.31
N TYR A 22 19.48 15.22 -15.53
CA TYR A 22 19.68 14.60 -16.83
C TYR A 22 18.72 15.14 -17.90
N TYR A 23 17.47 15.46 -17.54
CA TYR A 23 16.55 16.11 -18.48
C TYR A 23 17.01 17.51 -18.89
N PHE A 24 17.57 18.31 -17.98
CA PHE A 24 18.18 19.59 -18.36
C PHE A 24 19.37 19.42 -19.31
N GLN A 25 20.22 18.41 -19.08
CA GLN A 25 21.33 18.10 -20.01
C GLN A 25 20.82 17.65 -21.38
N ALA A 26 19.73 16.86 -21.42
CA ALA A 26 19.08 16.48 -22.66
C ALA A 26 18.52 17.71 -23.42
N LEU A 27 17.87 18.64 -22.70
CA LEU A 27 17.35 19.88 -23.27
C LEU A 27 18.46 20.79 -23.78
N GLU A 28 19.59 20.86 -23.09
CA GLU A 28 20.78 21.61 -23.52
C GLU A 28 21.38 21.01 -24.80
N SER A 29 21.50 19.69 -24.87
CA SER A 29 21.95 19.00 -26.09
C SER A 29 21.02 19.29 -27.28
N LEU A 30 19.70 19.34 -27.08
CA LEU A 30 18.75 19.72 -28.14
C LEU A 30 18.91 21.18 -28.57
N LYS A 31 19.20 22.09 -27.64
CA LYS A 31 19.45 23.51 -27.95
C LYS A 31 20.76 23.71 -28.72
N GLU A 32 21.77 22.89 -28.49
CA GLU A 32 23.01 22.92 -29.26
C GLU A 32 22.82 22.36 -30.68
N MET A 33 21.86 21.45 -30.86
CA MET A 33 21.44 20.90 -32.17
C MET A 33 20.55 21.84 -33.00
N LYS A 34 20.45 23.13 -32.63
CA LYS A 34 19.59 24.22 -33.19
C LYS A 34 19.58 24.45 -34.72
N LEU A 35 20.23 23.60 -35.51
CA LEU A 35 20.27 23.64 -36.97
C LEU A 35 19.19 22.77 -37.65
N VAL A 36 18.28 22.15 -36.90
CA VAL A 36 17.23 21.27 -37.45
C VAL A 36 15.84 21.75 -36.99
N GLU A 37 15.02 22.21 -37.94
CA GLU A 37 13.57 22.42 -37.74
C GLU A 37 12.92 21.09 -37.29
N GLY A 38 11.99 21.13 -36.32
CA GLY A 38 11.25 19.94 -35.84
C GLY A 38 11.55 19.48 -34.41
N LEU A 39 12.53 20.07 -33.70
CA LEU A 39 12.87 19.71 -32.30
C LEU A 39 11.96 20.33 -31.23
N GLN A 40 10.96 21.11 -31.63
CA GLN A 40 10.02 21.76 -30.71
C GLN A 40 9.23 20.73 -29.90
N TYR A 41 8.77 19.65 -30.54
CA TYR A 41 8.04 18.57 -29.89
C TYR A 41 8.87 17.89 -28.78
N ASP A 42 10.12 17.53 -29.07
CA ASP A 42 11.01 16.87 -28.10
C ASP A 42 11.33 17.81 -26.92
N SER A 43 11.56 19.09 -27.20
CA SER A 43 11.77 20.11 -26.18
C SER A 43 10.56 20.25 -25.26
N GLY A 44 9.35 20.30 -25.84
CA GLY A 44 8.09 20.32 -25.10
C GLY A 44 7.91 19.09 -24.20
N ASN A 45 8.22 17.89 -24.71
CA ASN A 45 8.13 16.65 -23.92
C ASN A 45 9.09 16.62 -22.74
N ILE A 46 10.35 17.03 -22.95
CA ILE A 46 11.33 17.09 -21.86
C ILE A 46 10.88 18.10 -20.79
N LEU A 47 10.38 19.26 -21.20
CA LEU A 47 9.88 20.28 -20.27
C LEU A 47 8.64 19.80 -19.50
N HIS A 48 7.70 19.13 -20.18
CA HIS A 48 6.54 18.51 -19.52
C HIS A 48 7.01 17.49 -18.47
N ARG A 49 7.98 16.64 -18.80
CA ARG A 49 8.54 15.65 -17.86
C ARG A 49 9.24 16.29 -16.66
N ILE A 50 10.03 17.34 -16.88
CA ILE A 50 10.63 18.14 -15.80
C ILE A 50 9.53 18.72 -14.89
N ALA A 51 8.46 19.24 -15.48
CA ALA A 51 7.34 19.79 -14.72
C ALA A 51 6.61 18.73 -13.87
N ASN A 52 6.40 17.52 -14.39
CA ASN A 52 5.86 16.39 -13.61
C ASN A 52 6.77 16.04 -12.43
N LEU A 53 8.09 15.99 -12.61
CA LEU A 53 9.03 15.71 -11.53
C LEU A 53 9.02 16.80 -10.45
N TYR A 54 8.93 18.08 -10.84
CA TYR A 54 8.74 19.16 -9.86
C TYR A 54 7.41 19.09 -9.13
N THR A 55 6.36 18.58 -9.79
CA THR A 55 5.07 18.31 -9.14
C THR A 55 5.20 17.22 -8.07
N GLU A 56 5.95 16.14 -8.36
CA GLU A 56 6.23 15.09 -7.37
C GLU A 56 7.03 15.58 -6.17
N ILE A 57 7.97 16.50 -6.38
CA ILE A 57 8.75 17.12 -5.30
C ILE A 57 7.93 18.18 -4.52
N GLY A 58 6.74 18.56 -4.99
CA GLY A 58 5.88 19.57 -4.38
C GLY A 58 6.26 21.01 -4.70
N ASN A 59 7.12 21.25 -5.69
CA ASN A 59 7.51 22.58 -6.15
C ASN A 59 6.59 23.06 -7.29
N PHE A 60 5.36 23.40 -6.94
CA PHE A 60 4.29 23.70 -7.90
C PHE A 60 4.54 24.95 -8.75
N ASP A 61 5.14 26.00 -8.19
CA ASP A 61 5.41 27.22 -8.95
C ASP A 61 6.39 26.96 -10.11
N THR A 62 7.42 26.15 -9.84
CA THR A 62 8.40 25.74 -10.84
C THR A 62 7.78 24.78 -11.87
N ALA A 63 6.95 23.84 -11.41
CA ALA A 63 6.21 22.94 -12.30
C ALA A 63 5.31 23.72 -13.26
N ILE A 64 4.50 24.65 -12.76
CA ILE A 64 3.60 25.50 -13.57
C ILE A 64 4.39 26.30 -14.60
N LYS A 65 5.55 26.86 -14.23
CA LYS A 65 6.43 27.55 -15.17
C LYS A 65 6.83 26.64 -16.33
N TYR A 66 7.32 25.43 -16.03
CA TYR A 66 7.77 24.50 -17.06
C TYR A 66 6.63 23.91 -17.90
N PHE A 67 5.43 23.70 -17.34
CA PHE A 67 4.25 23.35 -18.15
C PHE A 67 3.88 24.46 -19.14
N LYS A 68 3.94 25.73 -18.72
CA LYS A 68 3.71 26.87 -19.63
C LYS A 68 4.76 26.92 -20.74
N GLU A 69 6.03 26.73 -20.41
CA GLU A 69 7.10 26.62 -21.42
C GLU A 69 6.84 25.45 -22.38
N ALA A 70 6.46 24.27 -21.87
CA ALA A 70 6.12 23.12 -22.71
C ALA A 70 4.95 23.41 -23.67
N ILE A 71 3.90 24.12 -23.22
CA ILE A 71 2.79 24.55 -24.07
C ILE A 71 3.28 25.39 -25.25
N HIS A 72 4.19 26.35 -25.02
CA HIS A 72 4.75 27.17 -26.09
C HIS A 72 5.44 26.29 -27.15
N TYR A 73 6.27 25.34 -26.72
CA TYR A 73 6.94 24.40 -27.64
C TYR A 73 5.96 23.49 -28.38
N PHE A 74 4.90 22.99 -27.73
CA PHE A 74 3.91 22.15 -28.41
C PHE A 74 3.11 22.93 -29.47
N ILE A 75 2.75 24.18 -29.20
CA ILE A 75 2.05 25.05 -30.17
C ILE A 75 2.94 25.37 -31.38
N GLU A 76 4.25 25.55 -31.15
CA GLU A 76 5.23 25.84 -32.21
C GLU A 76 5.74 24.57 -32.93
N SER A 77 5.26 23.38 -32.55
CA SER A 77 5.64 22.12 -33.20
C SER A 77 4.87 21.88 -34.49
N GLU A 78 5.45 21.12 -35.41
CA GLU A 78 4.82 20.72 -36.68
C GLU A 78 3.97 19.44 -36.56
N GLU A 79 3.59 19.08 -35.33
CA GLU A 79 2.80 17.89 -35.05
C GLU A 79 1.33 18.08 -35.48
N PRO A 80 0.59 16.99 -35.73
CA PRO A 80 -0.84 17.08 -36.04
C PRO A 80 -1.61 17.84 -34.95
N LEU A 81 -2.58 18.67 -35.37
CA LEU A 81 -3.38 19.50 -34.45
C LEU A 81 -4.05 18.68 -33.33
N THR A 82 -4.52 17.46 -33.63
CA THR A 82 -5.04 16.50 -32.63
C THR A 82 -4.07 16.27 -31.48
N LYS A 83 -2.81 15.98 -31.83
CA LYS A 83 -1.74 15.71 -30.88
C LYS A 83 -1.33 16.97 -30.11
N ILE A 84 -1.28 18.12 -30.79
CA ILE A 84 -1.02 19.41 -30.14
C ILE A 84 -2.10 19.70 -29.10
N TYR A 85 -3.38 19.59 -29.47
CA TYR A 85 -4.49 19.82 -28.54
C TYR A 85 -4.42 18.87 -27.34
N ARG A 86 -4.15 17.57 -27.56
CA ARG A 86 -3.98 16.62 -26.45
C ARG A 86 -2.85 17.01 -25.50
N LEU A 87 -1.66 17.34 -26.01
CA LEU A 87 -0.50 17.71 -25.19
C LEU A 87 -0.71 19.02 -24.43
N VAL A 88 -1.31 20.01 -25.10
CA VAL A 88 -1.65 21.30 -24.47
C VAL A 88 -2.74 21.11 -23.41
N GLY A 89 -3.74 20.28 -23.69
CA GLY A 89 -4.77 19.88 -22.74
C GLY A 89 -4.19 19.20 -21.50
N GLU A 90 -3.28 18.25 -21.68
CA GLU A 90 -2.55 17.58 -20.60
C GLU A 90 -1.76 18.58 -19.74
N CYS A 91 -1.02 19.52 -20.36
CA CYS A 91 -0.31 20.57 -19.61
C CYS A 91 -1.26 21.47 -18.80
N TYR A 92 -2.37 21.93 -19.37
CA TYR A 92 -3.34 22.75 -18.64
C TYR A 92 -4.01 21.98 -17.51
N ALA A 93 -4.30 20.69 -17.71
CA ALA A 93 -4.81 19.82 -16.67
C ALA A 93 -3.83 19.71 -15.49
N SER A 94 -2.54 19.50 -15.79
CA SER A 94 -1.48 19.46 -14.77
C SER A 94 -1.29 20.80 -14.04
N ILE A 95 -1.42 21.94 -14.74
CA ILE A 95 -1.41 23.27 -14.10
C ILE A 95 -2.61 23.43 -13.16
N GLY A 96 -3.82 23.05 -13.60
CA GLY A 96 -5.01 23.08 -12.76
C GLY A 96 -4.86 22.20 -11.53
N ALA A 97 -4.29 21.01 -11.71
CA ALA A 97 -3.95 20.07 -10.65
C ALA A 97 -2.92 20.63 -9.65
N CYS A 98 -1.87 21.32 -10.12
CA CYS A 98 -0.92 22.00 -9.24
C CYS A 98 -1.60 23.04 -8.34
N TYR A 99 -2.51 23.85 -8.90
CA TYR A 99 -3.30 24.79 -8.10
C TYR A 99 -4.27 24.09 -7.14
N LEU A 100 -4.84 22.95 -7.56
CA LEU A 100 -5.69 22.12 -6.71
C LEU A 100 -4.93 21.60 -5.49
N THR A 101 -3.72 21.05 -5.68
CA THR A 101 -2.84 20.58 -4.60
C THR A 101 -2.35 21.72 -3.70
N ALA A 102 -2.10 22.90 -4.25
CA ALA A 102 -1.86 24.11 -3.48
C ALA A 102 -3.11 24.67 -2.77
N SER A 103 -4.25 23.97 -2.80
CA SER A 103 -5.55 24.38 -2.23
C SER A 103 -6.09 25.70 -2.80
N ASN A 104 -5.63 26.11 -3.98
CA ASN A 104 -6.06 27.32 -4.67
C ASN A 104 -7.18 27.01 -5.67
N TYR A 105 -8.31 26.50 -5.15
CA TYR A 105 -9.42 25.94 -5.94
C TYR A 105 -10.01 26.93 -6.96
N LYS A 106 -10.05 28.23 -6.62
CA LYS A 106 -10.58 29.26 -7.53
C LYS A 106 -9.68 29.44 -8.75
N THR A 107 -8.37 29.44 -8.55
CA THR A 107 -7.39 29.63 -9.62
C THR A 107 -7.26 28.38 -10.49
N ALA A 108 -7.52 27.20 -9.93
CA ALA A 108 -7.53 25.93 -10.65
C ALA A 108 -8.60 25.85 -11.77
N LEU A 109 -9.70 26.61 -11.65
CA LEU A 109 -10.83 26.54 -12.60
C LEU A 109 -10.44 26.96 -14.02
N GLU A 110 -9.66 28.03 -14.19
CA GLU A 110 -9.31 28.55 -15.53
C GLU A 110 -8.42 27.57 -16.31
N PRO A 111 -7.33 27.00 -15.74
CA PRO A 111 -6.57 25.94 -16.40
C PRO A 111 -7.41 24.71 -16.74
N PHE A 112 -8.27 24.23 -15.83
CA PHE A 112 -9.15 23.09 -16.14
C PHE A 112 -10.12 23.39 -17.28
N GLN A 113 -10.66 24.61 -17.36
CA GLN A 113 -11.49 25.01 -18.49
C GLN A 113 -10.70 25.00 -19.81
N LYS A 114 -9.48 25.56 -19.82
CA LYS A 114 -8.60 25.51 -21.00
C LYS A 114 -8.24 24.08 -21.38
N ALA A 115 -8.08 23.17 -20.41
CA ALA A 115 -7.84 21.77 -20.68
C ALA A 115 -9.04 21.12 -21.37
N LEU A 116 -10.26 21.33 -20.86
CA LEU A 116 -11.50 20.84 -21.48
C LEU A 116 -11.65 21.32 -22.92
N GLU A 117 -11.48 22.62 -23.18
CA GLU A 117 -11.56 23.21 -24.53
C GLU A 117 -10.55 22.57 -25.51
N ASN A 118 -9.40 22.10 -25.04
CA ASN A 118 -8.41 21.41 -25.87
C ASN A 118 -8.79 19.94 -26.10
N PHE A 119 -9.25 19.23 -25.08
CA PHE A 119 -9.68 17.83 -25.25
C PHE A 119 -10.92 17.71 -26.12
N GLU A 120 -11.88 18.64 -26.03
CA GLU A 120 -13.02 18.72 -26.95
C GLU A 120 -12.57 18.83 -28.41
N LYS A 121 -11.66 19.78 -28.71
CA LYS A 121 -11.08 19.94 -30.06
C LYS A 121 -10.29 18.72 -30.53
N ALA A 122 -9.57 18.06 -29.62
CA ALA A 122 -8.86 16.83 -29.95
C ALA A 122 -9.85 15.70 -30.29
N ALA A 123 -10.91 15.53 -29.50
CA ALA A 123 -11.93 14.49 -29.69
C ALA A 123 -12.67 14.63 -31.03
N GLU A 124 -12.97 15.86 -31.45
CA GLU A 124 -13.60 16.16 -32.75
C GLU A 124 -12.77 15.66 -33.95
N LEU A 125 -11.44 15.68 -33.81
CA LEU A 125 -10.49 15.38 -34.87
C LEU A 125 -9.95 13.94 -34.83
N GLU A 126 -10.18 13.19 -33.75
CA GLU A 126 -9.63 11.84 -33.56
C GLU A 126 -10.54 10.71 -34.09
N GLU A 127 -9.92 9.62 -34.56
CA GLU A 127 -10.58 8.36 -34.91
C GLU A 127 -11.10 7.61 -33.68
N GLN A 128 -12.01 6.65 -33.89
CA GLN A 128 -12.88 6.08 -32.85
C GLN A 128 -12.15 5.53 -31.61
N ILE A 129 -10.99 4.89 -31.75
CA ILE A 129 -10.24 4.30 -30.61
C ILE A 129 -9.53 5.37 -29.79
N LEU A 130 -8.77 6.27 -30.43
CA LEU A 130 -8.06 7.34 -29.71
C LEU A 130 -9.06 8.33 -29.09
N ARG A 131 -10.17 8.59 -29.78
CA ARG A 131 -11.25 9.44 -29.27
C ARG A 131 -11.74 8.99 -27.89
N LYS A 132 -11.89 7.68 -27.67
CA LYS A 132 -12.30 7.16 -26.36
C LYS A 132 -11.30 7.54 -25.24
N TYR A 133 -10.00 7.45 -25.53
CA TYR A 133 -8.95 7.85 -24.58
C TYR A 133 -9.00 9.35 -24.27
N VAL A 134 -9.20 10.19 -25.29
CA VAL A 134 -9.37 11.64 -25.10
C VAL A 134 -10.62 11.97 -24.27
N ILE A 135 -11.75 11.32 -24.57
CA ILE A 135 -12.99 11.48 -23.81
C ILE A 135 -12.81 11.05 -22.35
N GLU A 136 -12.06 9.97 -22.07
CA GLU A 136 -11.77 9.56 -20.70
C GLU A 136 -11.00 10.64 -19.92
N ARG A 137 -10.00 11.29 -20.56
CA ARG A 137 -9.26 12.41 -19.96
C ARG A 137 -10.16 13.62 -19.73
N GLU A 138 -11.04 13.93 -20.68
CA GLU A 138 -12.01 15.01 -20.58
C GLU A 138 -12.96 14.80 -19.40
N ILE A 139 -13.56 13.60 -19.28
CA ILE A 139 -14.44 13.21 -18.16
C ILE A 139 -13.73 13.39 -16.82
N PHE A 140 -12.48 12.95 -16.72
CA PHE A 140 -11.72 13.09 -15.49
C PHE A 140 -11.53 14.56 -15.08
N ILE A 141 -11.21 15.42 -16.05
CA ILE A 141 -11.04 16.87 -15.81
C ILE A 141 -12.36 17.53 -15.44
N MET A 142 -13.48 17.13 -16.05
CA MET A 142 -14.81 17.57 -15.60
C MET A 142 -15.04 17.21 -14.13
N GLY A 143 -14.56 16.04 -13.68
CA GLY A 143 -14.58 15.62 -12.28
C GLY A 143 -13.78 16.55 -11.37
N LEU A 144 -12.53 16.86 -11.71
CA LEU A 144 -11.69 17.78 -10.93
C LEU A 144 -12.24 19.22 -10.90
N TYR A 145 -12.78 19.69 -12.04
CA TYR A 145 -13.45 20.98 -12.14
C TYR A 145 -14.69 21.04 -11.25
N ALA A 146 -15.54 20.01 -11.32
CA ALA A 146 -16.74 19.89 -10.50
C ALA A 146 -16.39 19.82 -9.00
N LEU A 147 -15.39 19.02 -8.62
CA LEU A 147 -14.87 18.94 -7.25
C LEU A 147 -14.44 20.32 -6.74
N SER A 148 -13.67 21.07 -7.53
CA SER A 148 -13.24 22.44 -7.20
C SER A 148 -14.43 23.38 -6.96
N LEU A 149 -15.45 23.31 -7.81
CA LEU A 149 -16.67 24.11 -7.66
C LEU A 149 -17.49 23.71 -6.42
N ILE A 150 -17.59 22.41 -6.12
CA ILE A 150 -18.31 21.92 -4.95
C ILE A 150 -17.62 22.40 -3.66
N ILE A 151 -16.29 22.31 -3.59
CA ILE A 151 -15.49 22.83 -2.46
C ILE A 151 -15.73 24.34 -2.27
N LEU A 152 -15.80 25.09 -3.38
CA LEU A 152 -16.14 26.52 -3.39
C LEU A 152 -17.64 26.80 -3.13
N LYS A 153 -18.44 25.78 -2.79
CA LYS A 153 -19.89 25.86 -2.53
C LYS A 153 -20.71 26.36 -3.74
N LYS A 154 -20.21 26.15 -4.96
CA LYS A 154 -20.86 26.53 -6.23
C LYS A 154 -21.53 25.34 -6.92
N ILE A 155 -22.37 24.61 -6.18
CA ILE A 155 -22.99 23.34 -6.64
C ILE A 155 -23.78 23.51 -7.96
N LYS A 156 -24.52 24.62 -8.10
CA LYS A 156 -25.29 24.90 -9.33
C LYS A 156 -24.42 24.97 -10.58
N ASN A 157 -23.18 25.42 -10.44
CA ASN A 157 -22.24 25.52 -11.54
C ASN A 157 -21.54 24.19 -11.83
N ALA A 158 -21.47 23.27 -10.85
CA ALA A 158 -20.83 21.96 -11.01
C ALA A 158 -21.76 20.97 -11.74
N SER A 159 -23.06 21.06 -11.52
CA SER A 159 -24.05 20.10 -12.03
C SER A 159 -24.03 19.90 -13.56
N PRO A 160 -23.91 20.95 -14.41
CA PRO A 160 -23.85 20.75 -15.86
C PRO A 160 -22.65 19.90 -16.31
N PHE A 161 -21.48 20.08 -15.68
CA PHE A 161 -20.28 19.31 -16.01
C PHE A 161 -20.42 17.84 -15.61
N LEU A 162 -21.01 17.56 -14.45
CA LEU A 162 -21.28 16.18 -14.02
C LEU A 162 -22.29 15.49 -14.95
N GLN A 163 -23.34 16.18 -15.39
CA GLN A 163 -24.32 15.63 -16.33
C GLN A 163 -23.71 15.38 -17.71
N ASN A 164 -22.89 16.31 -18.21
CA ASN A 164 -22.16 16.13 -19.46
C ASN A 164 -21.24 14.90 -19.39
N ALA A 165 -20.43 14.80 -18.33
CA ALA A 165 -19.55 13.66 -18.09
C ALA A 165 -20.32 12.32 -18.04
N ILE A 166 -21.47 12.25 -17.35
CA ILE A 166 -22.32 11.04 -17.31
C ILE A 166 -22.84 10.66 -18.70
N THR A 167 -23.12 11.64 -19.55
CA THR A 167 -23.55 11.40 -20.94
C THR A 167 -22.41 10.81 -21.76
N LEU A 168 -21.22 11.42 -21.71
CA LEU A 168 -20.02 10.91 -22.38
C LEU A 168 -19.62 9.50 -21.90
N ILE A 169 -19.72 9.23 -20.60
CA ILE A 169 -19.48 7.91 -20.01
C ILE A 169 -20.35 6.84 -20.68
N LYS A 170 -21.65 7.14 -20.91
CA LYS A 170 -22.59 6.23 -21.55
C LYS A 170 -22.32 6.08 -23.04
N ASP A 171 -22.12 7.19 -23.74
CA ASP A 171 -21.96 7.19 -25.20
C ASP A 171 -20.69 6.46 -25.64
N TYR A 172 -19.61 6.57 -24.84
CA TYR A 172 -18.30 5.99 -25.16
C TYR A 172 -17.92 4.76 -24.32
N ASN A 173 -18.82 4.29 -23.44
CA ASN A 173 -18.59 3.14 -22.55
C ASN A 173 -17.26 3.25 -21.79
N VAL A 174 -17.05 4.40 -21.13
CA VAL A 174 -15.88 4.67 -20.29
C VAL A 174 -16.15 4.14 -18.88
N TYR A 175 -15.15 3.50 -18.27
CA TYR A 175 -15.24 2.89 -16.94
C TYR A 175 -13.97 3.21 -16.14
N GLY A 176 -13.93 2.85 -14.85
CA GLY A 176 -12.76 3.06 -13.99
C GLY A 176 -12.83 4.34 -13.16
N LEU A 177 -11.67 4.82 -12.69
CA LEU A 177 -11.56 5.89 -11.69
C LEU A 177 -12.33 7.17 -12.07
N ALA A 178 -12.21 7.64 -13.32
CA ALA A 178 -12.91 8.84 -13.79
C ALA A 178 -14.44 8.71 -13.66
N THR A 179 -14.97 7.56 -14.04
CA THR A 179 -16.41 7.26 -13.94
C THR A 179 -16.86 7.23 -12.47
N ASN A 180 -16.08 6.58 -11.61
CA ASN A 180 -16.41 6.42 -10.21
C ASN A 180 -16.43 7.78 -9.48
N ILE A 181 -15.45 8.65 -9.73
CA ILE A 181 -15.42 10.02 -9.20
C ILE A 181 -16.64 10.83 -9.66
N ILE A 182 -16.98 10.80 -10.95
CA ILE A 182 -18.14 11.53 -11.48
C ILE A 182 -19.43 11.07 -10.80
N LEU A 183 -19.64 9.75 -10.69
CA LEU A 183 -20.83 9.20 -10.05
C LEU A 183 -20.89 9.51 -8.56
N PHE A 184 -19.75 9.48 -7.86
CA PHE A 184 -19.66 9.86 -6.45
C PHE A 184 -20.07 11.31 -6.25
N LEU A 185 -19.46 12.24 -6.99
CA LEU A 185 -19.77 13.68 -6.90
C LEU A 185 -21.24 13.93 -7.23
N ASN A 186 -21.78 13.24 -8.24
CA ASN A 186 -23.19 13.34 -8.61
C ASN A 186 -24.13 12.84 -7.48
N ASN A 187 -23.80 11.74 -6.83
CA ASN A 187 -24.60 11.25 -5.70
C ASN A 187 -24.52 12.18 -4.48
N ILE A 188 -23.35 12.78 -4.21
CA ILE A 188 -23.20 13.80 -3.14
C ILE A 188 -24.13 14.99 -3.37
N ILE A 189 -24.16 15.57 -4.59
CA ILE A 189 -24.99 16.76 -4.86
C ILE A 189 -26.49 16.45 -4.84
N ASN A 190 -26.87 15.21 -5.20
CA ASN A 190 -28.26 14.74 -5.18
C ASN A 190 -28.69 14.21 -3.82
N LYS A 191 -27.80 14.21 -2.82
CA LYS A 191 -28.04 13.69 -1.46
C LYS A 191 -28.32 12.18 -1.40
N ASN A 192 -27.84 11.43 -2.40
CA ASN A 192 -27.87 9.97 -2.44
C ASN A 192 -26.65 9.41 -1.72
N TYR A 193 -26.58 9.63 -0.40
CA TYR A 193 -25.36 9.37 0.38
C TYR A 193 -25.02 7.89 0.50
N SER A 194 -26.02 7.00 0.47
CA SER A 194 -25.87 5.54 0.42
C SER A 194 -25.08 5.09 -0.80
N GLU A 195 -25.47 5.54 -1.98
CA GLU A 195 -24.83 5.19 -3.25
C GLU A 195 -23.47 5.88 -3.38
N ALA A 196 -23.34 7.12 -2.89
CA ALA A 196 -22.04 7.79 -2.81
C ALA A 196 -21.04 7.00 -1.96
N ARG A 197 -21.48 6.42 -0.83
CA ARG A 197 -20.64 5.62 0.05
C ARG A 197 -20.10 4.37 -0.64
N VAL A 198 -20.97 3.59 -1.29
CA VAL A 198 -20.56 2.37 -2.01
C VAL A 198 -19.51 2.69 -3.08
N LEU A 199 -19.71 3.79 -3.81
CA LEU A 199 -18.75 4.23 -4.82
C LEU A 199 -17.40 4.65 -4.21
N LEU A 200 -17.41 5.30 -3.05
CA LEU A 200 -16.19 5.73 -2.37
C LEU A 200 -15.33 4.52 -1.98
N GLN A 201 -15.92 3.57 -1.25
CA GLN A 201 -15.21 2.41 -0.67
C GLN A 201 -14.79 1.39 -1.72
N GLU A 202 -15.71 0.91 -2.55
CA GLU A 202 -15.44 -0.23 -3.43
C GLU A 202 -14.82 0.16 -4.78
N LYS A 203 -14.99 1.42 -5.19
CA LYS A 203 -14.74 1.79 -6.59
C LYS A 203 -13.78 2.96 -6.77
N ILE A 204 -13.70 3.89 -5.83
CA ILE A 204 -12.76 5.02 -5.92
C ILE A 204 -11.45 4.67 -5.23
N GLU A 205 -11.49 4.12 -4.01
CA GLU A 205 -10.29 3.74 -3.26
C GLU A 205 -9.50 2.66 -4.02
N ASP A 206 -10.12 1.53 -4.39
CA ASP A 206 -9.50 0.46 -5.18
C ASP A 206 -8.98 0.93 -6.56
N ALA A 207 -9.66 1.91 -7.19
CA ALA A 207 -9.26 2.42 -8.51
C ALA A 207 -8.19 3.50 -8.42
N ALA A 208 -8.02 4.17 -7.28
CA ALA A 208 -6.99 5.18 -7.11
C ALA A 208 -5.60 4.54 -7.13
N ASP A 209 -5.48 3.29 -6.66
CA ASP A 209 -4.24 2.50 -6.74
C ASP A 209 -3.81 2.18 -8.18
N ALA A 210 -4.63 2.49 -9.19
CA ALA A 210 -4.26 2.44 -10.60
C ALA A 210 -3.60 3.74 -11.08
N SER A 211 -2.45 3.60 -11.75
CA SER A 211 -1.44 4.62 -12.09
C SER A 211 -1.85 5.73 -13.09
N LEU A 212 -2.97 6.44 -12.87
CA LEU A 212 -3.41 7.51 -13.76
C LEU A 212 -2.70 8.86 -13.53
N PHE A 213 -2.10 9.06 -12.35
CA PHE A 213 -1.41 10.29 -11.95
C PHE A 213 -0.12 10.01 -11.19
N THR A 214 0.65 11.07 -11.00
CA THR A 214 1.78 11.08 -10.09
C THR A 214 1.29 10.97 -8.63
N SER A 215 2.13 10.46 -7.73
CA SER A 215 1.72 10.09 -6.37
C SER A 215 1.17 11.28 -5.56
N THR A 216 1.77 12.46 -5.75
CA THR A 216 1.37 13.70 -5.05
C THR A 216 -0.03 14.16 -5.46
N LEU A 217 -0.37 14.04 -6.75
CA LEU A 217 -1.67 14.45 -7.25
C LEU A 217 -2.77 13.46 -6.85
N GLN A 218 -2.49 12.17 -6.94
CA GLN A 218 -3.39 11.11 -6.48
C GLN A 218 -3.74 11.31 -5.00
N ALA A 219 -2.73 11.52 -4.14
CA ALA A 219 -2.92 11.78 -2.72
C ALA A 219 -3.77 13.04 -2.47
N THR A 220 -3.57 14.10 -3.26
CA THR A 220 -4.38 15.33 -3.16
C THR A 220 -5.85 15.07 -3.51
N VAL A 221 -6.12 14.48 -4.68
CA VAL A 221 -7.48 14.23 -5.16
C VAL A 221 -8.21 13.34 -4.17
N MET A 222 -7.53 12.29 -3.68
CA MET A 222 -8.07 11.42 -2.65
C MET A 222 -8.37 12.20 -1.36
N GLY A 223 -7.42 13.00 -0.86
CA GLY A 223 -7.62 13.84 0.33
C GLY A 223 -8.80 14.82 0.20
N LEU A 224 -9.04 15.38 -0.98
CA LEU A 224 -10.18 16.27 -1.23
C LEU A 224 -11.52 15.51 -1.35
N ILE A 225 -11.52 14.33 -1.97
CA ILE A 225 -12.70 13.45 -2.04
C ILE A 225 -13.09 13.00 -0.63
N ILE A 226 -12.11 12.60 0.16
CA ILE A 226 -12.20 12.27 1.58
C ILE A 226 -12.79 13.47 2.35
N ASP A 227 -12.15 14.64 2.32
CA ASP A 227 -12.64 15.83 3.03
C ASP A 227 -14.08 16.18 2.62
N LEU A 228 -14.42 16.08 1.33
CA LEU A 228 -15.76 16.29 0.84
C LEU A 228 -16.75 15.24 1.37
N ALA A 229 -16.39 13.96 1.35
CA ALA A 229 -17.17 12.87 1.90
C ALA A 229 -17.45 13.13 3.39
N SER A 230 -16.42 13.49 4.17
CA SER A 230 -16.56 13.80 5.60
C SER A 230 -17.56 14.93 5.88
N LYS A 231 -17.68 15.90 4.97
CA LYS A 231 -18.58 17.05 5.14
C LYS A 231 -20.04 16.71 4.83
N HIS A 232 -20.29 15.71 3.99
CA HIS A 232 -21.61 15.45 3.42
C HIS A 232 -22.18 14.06 3.73
N ILE A 233 -21.33 13.08 4.04
CA ILE A 233 -21.67 11.73 4.47
C ILE A 233 -21.30 11.63 5.96
N PRO A 234 -22.28 11.64 6.88
CA PRO A 234 -22.03 11.63 8.33
C PRO A 234 -21.09 10.50 8.77
N GLU A 235 -21.21 9.31 8.17
CA GLU A 235 -20.39 8.13 8.46
C GLU A 235 -19.01 8.17 7.80
N ALA A 236 -18.76 9.01 6.79
CA ALA A 236 -17.42 9.16 6.24
C ALA A 236 -16.48 9.88 7.24
N ARG A 237 -17.00 10.75 8.13
CA ARG A 237 -16.20 11.29 9.25
C ARG A 237 -15.67 10.20 10.17
N ILE A 238 -16.41 9.10 10.28
CA ILE A 238 -16.12 7.95 11.11
C ILE A 238 -14.99 7.09 10.49
N GLN A 239 -14.78 7.18 9.16
CA GLN A 239 -13.69 6.49 8.46
C GLN A 239 -12.44 7.37 8.21
N ILE A 240 -12.60 8.69 8.15
CA ILE A 240 -11.57 9.66 7.73
C ILE A 240 -10.82 10.28 8.89
N GLN A 241 -11.54 10.57 9.98
CA GLN A 241 -10.86 10.45 11.26
C GLN A 241 -10.70 8.95 11.41
N ASP A 242 -9.51 8.48 11.81
CA ASP A 242 -9.49 7.32 12.69
C ASP A 242 -10.74 7.49 13.55
N GLN A 243 -11.72 6.59 13.45
CA GLN A 243 -12.41 6.33 14.68
C GLN A 243 -11.24 6.04 15.61
N ILE A 244 -11.00 6.93 16.56
CA ILE A 244 -10.48 6.47 17.82
C ILE A 244 -11.61 5.56 18.29
N ILE A 245 -11.59 4.32 17.78
CA ILE A 245 -12.19 3.19 18.42
C ILE A 245 -11.39 3.19 19.69
N GLU A 246 -11.95 3.82 20.72
CA GLU A 246 -11.43 3.77 22.07
C GLU A 246 -11.58 2.31 22.48
N GLU A 247 -10.61 1.52 22.04
CA GLU A 247 -10.51 0.14 22.39
C GLU A 247 -10.29 0.11 23.88
N LYS A 248 -11.31 -0.37 24.58
CA LYS A 248 -11.11 -0.81 25.94
C LYS A 248 -10.08 -1.94 25.88
N GLY A 249 -9.08 -1.83 26.75
CA GLY A 249 -7.98 -2.78 26.87
C GLY A 249 -6.82 -2.57 25.89
N GLU A 250 -5.83 -3.44 26.01
CA GLU A 250 -4.64 -3.49 25.19
C GLU A 250 -4.23 -4.95 24.88
N VAL A 251 -3.44 -5.15 23.83
CA VAL A 251 -2.79 -6.43 23.56
C VAL A 251 -1.47 -6.50 24.31
N ILE A 252 -1.33 -7.50 25.17
CA ILE A 252 -0.17 -7.69 26.03
C ILE A 252 0.66 -8.85 25.50
N LEU A 253 1.86 -8.52 25.00
CA LEU A 253 2.86 -9.46 24.52
C LEU A 253 3.98 -9.60 25.55
N THR A 254 4.82 -10.63 25.38
CA THR A 254 6.12 -10.72 26.08
C THR A 254 7.25 -10.56 25.08
N THR A 255 8.44 -10.24 25.58
CA THR A 255 9.68 -10.19 24.78
C THR A 255 9.91 -11.51 24.07
N LYS A 256 9.65 -12.64 24.75
CA LYS A 256 9.70 -13.98 24.14
C LYS A 256 8.76 -14.10 22.94
N ILE A 257 7.50 -13.68 23.08
CA ILE A 257 6.51 -13.77 22.00
C ILE A 257 6.91 -12.92 20.80
N PHE A 258 7.38 -11.70 21.03
CA PHE A 258 7.90 -10.85 19.97
C PHE A 258 9.07 -11.51 19.23
N GLN A 259 10.01 -12.08 19.98
CA GLN A 259 11.14 -12.83 19.41
C GLN A 259 10.72 -14.09 18.65
N ASP A 260 9.65 -14.77 19.06
CA ASP A 260 9.13 -15.97 18.39
C ASP A 260 8.56 -15.60 17.01
N MET A 261 7.77 -14.52 16.94
CA MET A 261 7.28 -13.99 15.66
C MET A 261 8.44 -13.56 14.76
N LEU A 262 9.40 -12.83 15.33
CA LEU A 262 10.58 -12.35 14.61
C LEU A 262 11.40 -13.51 14.05
N LEU A 263 11.68 -14.53 14.86
CA LEU A 263 12.46 -15.69 14.47
C LEU A 263 11.78 -16.46 13.34
N TYR A 264 10.47 -16.71 13.46
CA TYR A 264 9.75 -17.39 12.39
C TYR A 264 9.72 -16.58 11.09
N GLY A 265 9.37 -15.29 11.14
CA GLY A 265 9.34 -14.44 9.95
C GLY A 265 10.70 -14.33 9.26
N LEU A 266 11.76 -14.15 10.06
CA LEU A 266 13.12 -14.03 9.52
C LEU A 266 13.68 -15.34 8.96
N CYS A 267 13.11 -16.51 9.30
CA CYS A 267 13.46 -17.74 8.58
C CYS A 267 13.10 -17.64 7.09
N PHE A 268 12.07 -16.89 6.71
CA PHE A 268 11.53 -16.90 5.34
C PHE A 268 11.73 -15.60 4.57
N ALA A 269 12.08 -14.50 5.25
CA ALA A 269 12.49 -13.27 4.62
C ALA A 269 13.44 -12.49 5.53
N ASN A 270 14.67 -12.26 5.06
CA ASN A 270 15.65 -11.41 5.75
C ASN A 270 16.67 -10.82 4.77
N LYS A 271 17.48 -9.88 5.26
CA LYS A 271 18.46 -9.13 4.46
C LYS A 271 19.56 -9.99 3.81
N LYS A 272 19.76 -11.24 4.26
CA LYS A 272 20.77 -12.16 3.71
C LYS A 272 20.19 -13.05 2.60
N MET A 273 18.87 -13.09 2.45
CA MET A 273 18.19 -13.86 1.41
C MET A 273 17.94 -13.00 0.16
N PRO A 274 18.00 -13.58 -1.06
CA PRO A 274 17.55 -12.89 -2.27
C PRO A 274 16.07 -12.52 -2.16
N ARG A 275 15.72 -11.29 -2.58
CA ARG A 275 14.32 -10.81 -2.53
C ARG A 275 13.33 -11.73 -3.24
N ALA A 276 13.75 -12.38 -4.34
CA ALA A 276 12.92 -13.31 -5.09
C ALA A 276 12.54 -14.58 -4.30
N GLU A 277 13.20 -14.85 -3.18
CA GLU A 277 12.94 -16.00 -2.30
C GLU A 277 12.13 -15.62 -1.06
N TYR A 278 11.77 -14.34 -0.88
CA TYR A 278 10.95 -13.91 0.25
C TYR A 278 9.59 -14.58 0.19
N LYS A 279 9.17 -15.13 1.33
CA LYS A 279 7.86 -15.76 1.49
C LYS A 279 7.13 -15.14 2.65
N GLU A 280 5.85 -14.88 2.45
CA GLU A 280 4.94 -14.60 3.54
C GLU A 280 4.67 -15.87 4.33
N VAL A 281 4.64 -15.74 5.65
CA VAL A 281 4.31 -16.82 6.57
C VAL A 281 3.24 -16.37 7.55
N MET A 282 2.49 -17.32 8.07
CA MET A 282 1.50 -17.06 9.11
C MET A 282 1.58 -18.07 10.26
N GLY A 283 0.95 -17.70 11.36
CA GLY A 283 0.64 -18.62 12.44
C GLY A 283 -0.51 -18.14 13.31
N LEU A 284 -0.88 -18.99 14.26
CA LEU A 284 -1.96 -18.73 15.21
C LEU A 284 -1.41 -18.13 16.49
N ILE A 285 -2.23 -17.30 17.13
CA ILE A 285 -1.92 -16.67 18.41
C ILE A 285 -2.80 -17.32 19.46
N ILE A 286 -2.18 -17.96 20.44
CA ILE A 286 -2.86 -18.50 21.62
C ILE A 286 -2.76 -17.48 22.75
N GLY A 287 -3.85 -17.35 23.49
CA GLY A 287 -3.89 -16.46 24.63
C GLY A 287 -5.16 -16.59 25.43
N LYS A 288 -5.42 -15.54 26.20
CA LYS A 288 -6.65 -15.38 26.97
C LYS A 288 -7.07 -13.93 27.01
N ILE A 289 -8.38 -13.72 27.17
CA ILE A 289 -8.94 -12.38 27.35
C ILE A 289 -9.19 -12.17 28.84
N LYS A 290 -8.71 -11.05 29.39
CA LYS A 290 -9.00 -10.64 30.77
C LYS A 290 -9.62 -9.24 30.76
N LYS A 291 -10.91 -9.16 31.09
CA LYS A 291 -11.73 -7.97 30.87
C LYS A 291 -11.70 -7.60 29.38
N ASP A 292 -10.95 -6.57 29.05
CA ASP A 292 -10.81 -6.06 27.69
C ASP A 292 -9.41 -6.33 27.09
N ASP A 293 -8.45 -6.79 27.89
CA ASP A 293 -7.07 -7.04 27.46
C ASP A 293 -6.94 -8.41 26.81
N VAL A 294 -6.21 -8.46 25.69
CA VAL A 294 -5.81 -9.72 25.04
C VAL A 294 -4.40 -10.05 25.50
N ILE A 295 -4.26 -11.12 26.28
CA ILE A 295 -2.97 -11.58 26.79
C ILE A 295 -2.49 -12.72 25.90
N VAL A 296 -1.44 -12.46 25.12
CA VAL A 296 -0.82 -13.46 24.26
C VAL A 296 0.15 -14.31 25.06
N THR A 297 0.03 -15.63 24.92
CA THR A 297 0.83 -16.60 25.69
C THR A 297 1.68 -17.50 24.82
N GLU A 298 1.28 -17.74 23.58
CA GLU A 298 2.04 -18.57 22.63
C GLU A 298 1.74 -18.17 21.16
N ILE A 299 2.74 -18.36 20.31
CA ILE A 299 2.63 -18.24 18.86
C ILE A 299 2.87 -19.62 18.25
N VAL A 300 1.95 -20.08 17.40
CA VAL A 300 2.04 -21.39 16.76
C VAL A 300 2.18 -21.23 15.23
N PRO A 301 3.36 -21.47 14.66
CA PRO A 301 3.59 -21.50 13.22
C PRO A 301 2.61 -22.41 12.45
N MET A 302 2.15 -21.96 11.26
CA MET A 302 1.16 -22.70 10.46
C MET A 302 1.63 -23.20 9.10
N THR A 303 2.50 -22.49 8.37
CA THR A 303 2.67 -22.75 6.94
C THR A 303 3.69 -23.85 6.62
N SER A 304 3.24 -24.90 5.92
CA SER A 304 4.07 -25.69 5.00
C SER A 304 3.34 -25.86 3.64
N GLY A 305 3.76 -25.09 2.62
CA GLY A 305 3.39 -25.34 1.22
C GLY A 305 3.21 -24.11 0.34
N SER A 306 3.87 -24.12 -0.81
CA SER A 306 3.97 -23.08 -1.85
C SER A 306 2.64 -22.57 -2.40
N GLU A 307 2.33 -21.30 -2.18
CA GLU A 307 1.62 -20.39 -3.09
C GLU A 307 1.51 -19.03 -2.39
N VAL A 308 1.67 -17.96 -3.16
CA VAL A 308 2.07 -16.61 -2.75
C VAL A 308 0.92 -15.83 -2.05
N GLU A 309 -0.09 -16.51 -1.52
CA GLU A 309 -1.19 -15.88 -0.79
C GLU A 309 -1.63 -16.76 0.38
N VAL A 310 -1.74 -16.16 1.55
CA VAL A 310 -1.99 -16.88 2.79
C VAL A 310 -3.49 -17.11 3.03
N GLU A 311 -4.09 -18.00 2.24
CA GLU A 311 -5.49 -18.39 2.38
C GLU A 311 -5.66 -19.65 3.25
N PHE A 312 -6.64 -19.66 4.18
CA PHE A 312 -6.99 -20.84 4.96
C PHE A 312 -7.63 -21.95 4.10
N LYS A 313 -6.82 -22.86 3.56
CA LYS A 313 -7.29 -24.11 2.92
C LYS A 313 -7.85 -25.11 3.96
N ASN A 314 -8.71 -26.05 3.55
CA ASN A 314 -9.42 -27.02 4.40
C ASN A 314 -8.55 -27.79 5.43
N LYS A 315 -7.27 -28.07 5.11
CA LYS A 315 -6.34 -28.78 6.02
C LYS A 315 -5.91 -27.93 7.24
N HIS A 316 -5.99 -26.60 7.14
CA HIS A 316 -5.61 -25.70 8.23
C HIS A 316 -6.65 -25.67 9.35
N TYR A 317 -7.94 -25.86 9.05
CA TYR A 317 -8.99 -25.92 10.06
C TYR A 317 -8.82 -27.08 11.04
N THR A 318 -8.38 -28.26 10.57
CA THR A 318 -8.13 -29.41 11.45
C THR A 318 -6.98 -29.15 12.42
N LYS A 319 -5.88 -28.53 11.93
CA LYS A 319 -4.72 -28.17 12.77
C LYS A 319 -5.10 -27.06 13.76
N ALA A 320 -5.85 -26.05 13.33
CA ALA A 320 -6.37 -24.99 14.19
C ALA A 320 -7.30 -25.55 15.29
N ALA A 321 -8.22 -26.45 14.96
CA ALA A 321 -9.11 -27.08 15.94
C ALA A 321 -8.34 -27.91 16.97
N MET A 322 -7.30 -28.64 16.55
CA MET A 322 -6.42 -29.38 17.47
C MET A 322 -5.66 -28.43 18.39
N ILE A 323 -5.12 -27.34 17.84
CA ILE A 323 -4.41 -26.30 18.61
C ILE A 323 -5.34 -25.66 19.64
N ASP A 324 -6.56 -25.31 19.25
CA ASP A 324 -7.55 -24.72 20.15
C ASP A 324 -7.95 -25.69 21.26
N SER A 325 -8.12 -26.99 20.94
CA SER A 325 -8.37 -28.03 21.93
C SER A 325 -7.24 -28.17 22.95
N MET A 326 -5.97 -28.09 22.51
CA MET A 326 -4.82 -28.13 23.41
C MET A 326 -4.69 -26.86 24.25
N ALA A 327 -5.01 -25.70 23.68
CA ALA A 327 -5.05 -24.43 24.42
C ALA A 327 -6.13 -24.44 25.51
N ALA A 328 -7.29 -25.06 25.23
CA ALA A 328 -8.40 -25.16 26.17
C ALA A 328 -8.02 -25.89 27.48
N GLU A 329 -7.10 -26.87 27.43
CA GLU A 329 -6.57 -27.54 28.63
C GLU A 329 -5.87 -26.57 29.60
N ARG A 330 -5.40 -25.43 29.09
CA ARG A 330 -4.75 -24.36 29.87
C ARG A 330 -5.67 -23.18 30.16
N ASN A 331 -6.97 -23.30 29.91
CA ASN A 331 -7.94 -22.20 29.90
C ASN A 331 -7.52 -21.05 28.96
N GLU A 332 -6.95 -21.41 27.81
CA GLU A 332 -6.56 -20.51 26.73
C GLU A 332 -7.28 -20.91 25.44
N PHE A 333 -7.22 -20.06 24.44
CA PHE A 333 -7.82 -20.32 23.12
C PHE A 333 -7.10 -19.49 22.05
N ILE A 334 -7.46 -19.71 20.79
CA ILE A 334 -6.95 -18.89 19.68
C ILE A 334 -7.53 -17.47 19.80
N VAL A 335 -6.68 -16.51 20.13
CA VAL A 335 -7.04 -15.09 20.25
C VAL A 335 -6.76 -14.30 18.97
N GLY A 336 -6.26 -14.94 17.92
CA GLY A 336 -5.98 -14.29 16.65
C GLY A 336 -4.92 -15.02 15.84
N TRP A 337 -4.30 -14.28 14.92
CA TRP A 337 -3.30 -14.79 14.01
C TRP A 337 -2.27 -13.70 13.70
N TYR A 338 -1.11 -14.12 13.20
CA TYR A 338 -0.10 -13.21 12.68
C TYR A 338 0.35 -13.65 11.30
N HIS A 339 0.80 -12.69 10.50
CA HIS A 339 1.47 -12.96 9.23
C HIS A 339 2.55 -11.92 8.96
N THR A 340 3.32 -12.16 7.90
CA THR A 340 4.44 -11.31 7.51
C THR A 340 4.21 -10.67 6.15
N HIS A 341 4.60 -9.41 6.01
CA HIS A 341 4.55 -8.61 4.79
C HIS A 341 5.96 -8.16 4.36
N PRO A 342 6.80 -9.03 3.77
CA PRO A 342 8.13 -8.63 3.32
C PRO A 342 8.04 -7.50 2.29
N GLU A 343 8.45 -6.28 2.68
CA GLU A 343 8.46 -5.07 1.83
C GLU A 343 7.10 -4.50 1.41
N LEU A 344 5.98 -5.05 1.90
CA LEU A 344 4.64 -4.52 1.59
C LEU A 344 4.22 -3.39 2.55
N GLY A 345 4.66 -3.45 3.81
CA GLY A 345 4.25 -2.54 4.88
C GLY A 345 3.22 -3.13 5.83
N LEU A 346 2.71 -2.28 6.73
CA LEU A 346 1.90 -2.69 7.88
C LEU A 346 0.44 -2.29 7.68
N PHE A 347 -0.30 -3.16 6.99
CA PHE A 347 -1.73 -2.98 6.68
C PHE A 347 -2.38 -4.36 6.53
N LEU A 348 -3.72 -4.43 6.52
CA LEU A 348 -4.44 -5.65 6.12
C LEU A 348 -4.80 -5.55 4.64
N SER A 349 -4.33 -6.51 3.83
CA SER A 349 -4.78 -6.70 2.45
C SER A 349 -6.23 -7.20 2.40
N PRO A 350 -6.88 -7.21 1.22
CA PRO A 350 -8.21 -7.79 1.07
C PRO A 350 -8.32 -9.23 1.59
N THR A 351 -7.29 -10.05 1.35
CA THR A 351 -7.21 -11.43 1.87
C THR A 351 -7.11 -11.45 3.39
N ASP A 352 -6.37 -10.52 3.98
CA ASP A 352 -6.22 -10.43 5.43
C ASP A 352 -7.51 -9.99 6.11
N ILE A 353 -8.31 -9.14 5.46
CA ILE A 353 -9.65 -8.76 5.93
C ILE A 353 -10.56 -9.99 5.98
N ILE A 354 -10.53 -10.84 4.95
CA ILE A 354 -11.29 -12.10 4.92
C ILE A 354 -10.86 -13.02 6.07
N ASN A 355 -9.56 -13.20 6.25
CA ASN A 355 -9.01 -14.04 7.32
C ASN A 355 -9.39 -13.50 8.69
N GLN A 356 -9.20 -12.19 8.91
CA GLN A 356 -9.55 -11.53 10.16
C GLN A 356 -11.04 -11.59 10.44
N LEU A 357 -11.91 -11.48 9.43
CA LEU A 357 -13.34 -11.65 9.59
C LEU A 357 -13.69 -13.03 10.15
N GLY A 358 -13.04 -14.09 9.65
CA GLY A 358 -13.23 -15.46 10.14
C GLY A 358 -12.96 -15.62 11.64
N TYR A 359 -11.90 -14.97 12.15
CA TYR A 359 -11.58 -15.00 13.59
C TYR A 359 -12.44 -14.02 14.40
N GLN A 360 -12.61 -12.79 13.91
CA GLN A 360 -13.25 -11.71 14.66
C GLN A 360 -14.77 -11.85 14.74
N ALA A 361 -15.39 -12.56 13.79
CA ALA A 361 -16.82 -12.88 13.85
C ALA A 361 -17.16 -13.83 15.02
N LEU A 362 -16.23 -14.69 15.43
CA LEU A 362 -16.41 -15.63 16.55
C LEU A 362 -15.89 -15.04 17.87
N ASN A 363 -14.92 -14.14 17.80
CA ASN A 363 -14.32 -13.47 18.94
C ASN A 363 -14.08 -11.99 18.60
N GLU A 364 -14.92 -11.09 19.11
CA GLU A 364 -14.82 -9.65 18.82
C GLU A 364 -13.44 -9.04 19.15
N LYS A 365 -12.67 -9.67 20.04
CA LYS A 365 -11.32 -9.23 20.43
C LYS A 365 -10.21 -9.92 19.66
N ALA A 366 -10.53 -10.77 18.68
CA ALA A 366 -9.53 -11.44 17.85
C ALA A 366 -8.59 -10.41 17.20
N ILE A 367 -7.31 -10.73 17.09
CA ILE A 367 -6.31 -9.79 16.55
C ILE A 367 -5.60 -10.34 15.31
N ALA A 368 -5.27 -9.44 14.38
CA ALA A 368 -4.34 -9.71 13.29
C ALA A 368 -3.03 -8.96 13.54
N ILE A 369 -1.90 -9.66 13.65
CA ILE A 369 -0.58 -9.02 13.72
C ILE A 369 0.07 -9.07 12.34
N VAL A 370 0.43 -7.91 11.78
CA VAL A 370 1.19 -7.80 10.54
C VAL A 370 2.64 -7.46 10.89
N PHE A 371 3.59 -8.25 10.43
CA PHE A 371 5.03 -8.03 10.66
C PHE A 371 5.78 -7.81 9.34
N ASP A 372 6.54 -6.71 9.24
CA ASP A 372 7.44 -6.44 8.12
C ASP A 372 8.84 -6.12 8.66
N PHE A 373 9.77 -7.05 8.44
CA PHE A 373 11.15 -6.89 8.91
C PHE A 373 11.86 -5.67 8.32
N THR A 374 11.41 -5.16 7.16
CA THR A 374 11.98 -3.95 6.54
C THR A 374 11.56 -2.67 7.24
N LYS A 375 10.50 -2.71 8.04
CA LYS A 375 10.05 -1.59 8.88
C LYS A 375 10.65 -1.61 10.28
N MET A 376 11.45 -2.63 10.62
CA MET A 376 12.16 -2.69 11.88
C MET A 376 13.26 -1.63 11.95
N THR A 377 13.32 -0.91 13.06
CA THR A 377 14.39 0.03 13.38
C THR A 377 14.74 -0.10 14.86
N PRO A 378 15.86 0.47 15.34
CA PRO A 378 16.15 0.51 16.77
C PRO A 378 15.05 1.15 17.65
N LEU A 379 14.08 1.86 17.04
CA LEU A 379 12.99 2.54 17.73
C LEU A 379 11.60 1.95 17.41
N LYS A 380 11.47 1.10 16.38
CA LYS A 380 10.18 0.57 15.91
C LYS A 380 10.27 -0.94 15.74
N PRO A 381 9.26 -1.69 16.20
CA PRO A 381 9.30 -3.14 16.21
C PRO A 381 9.09 -3.79 14.82
N GLY A 382 8.67 -3.01 13.82
CA GLY A 382 8.32 -3.52 12.50
C GLY A 382 7.04 -4.36 12.46
N PHE A 383 6.15 -4.28 13.46
CA PHE A 383 4.81 -4.85 13.40
C PHE A 383 3.73 -3.85 13.77
N SER A 384 2.49 -4.16 13.40
CA SER A 384 1.28 -3.51 13.91
C SER A 384 0.19 -4.55 14.15
N ILE A 385 -0.75 -4.23 15.03
CA ILE A 385 -1.85 -5.13 15.41
C ILE A 385 -3.14 -4.47 14.97
N PHE A 386 -4.02 -5.21 14.32
CA PHE A 386 -5.23 -4.70 13.71
C PHE A 386 -6.47 -5.48 14.14
N ARG A 387 -7.62 -4.80 14.06
CA ARG A 387 -8.96 -5.35 14.11
C ARG A 387 -9.82 -4.70 13.03
N LEU A 388 -10.84 -5.43 12.58
CA LEU A 388 -11.88 -4.88 11.73
C LEU A 388 -12.79 -3.96 12.55
N ASP A 389 -13.21 -2.86 11.94
CA ASP A 389 -14.10 -1.89 12.58
C ASP A 389 -15.51 -2.46 12.78
N ASN A 390 -15.98 -3.23 11.80
CA ASN A 390 -17.32 -3.82 11.83
C ASN A 390 -17.40 -5.12 11.03
N THR A 391 -17.34 -6.26 11.73
CA THR A 391 -17.46 -7.60 11.13
C THR A 391 -18.78 -7.82 10.38
N SER A 392 -19.84 -7.07 10.68
CA SER A 392 -21.12 -7.20 9.96
C SER A 392 -21.06 -6.67 8.53
N LEU A 393 -20.05 -5.85 8.20
CA LEU A 393 -19.81 -5.37 6.83
C LEU A 393 -19.04 -6.37 5.96
N GLY A 394 -18.63 -7.50 6.54
CA GLY A 394 -17.86 -8.51 5.82
C GLY A 394 -16.55 -7.95 5.27
N GLN A 395 -16.29 -8.19 3.99
CA GLN A 395 -15.07 -7.72 3.30
C GLN A 395 -15.02 -6.19 3.11
N ALA A 396 -16.16 -5.51 3.21
CA ALA A 396 -16.22 -4.05 3.17
C ALA A 396 -15.92 -3.39 4.52
N SER A 397 -15.58 -4.18 5.56
CA SER A 397 -15.12 -3.62 6.82
C SER A 397 -13.74 -2.99 6.64
N ASN A 398 -13.60 -1.75 7.10
CA ASN A 398 -12.29 -1.15 7.32
C ASN A 398 -11.63 -1.76 8.58
N PHE A 399 -10.40 -1.37 8.87
CA PHE A 399 -9.64 -1.78 10.04
C PHE A 399 -8.91 -0.63 10.71
N HIS A 400 -8.59 -0.81 11.99
CA HIS A 400 -7.85 0.14 12.81
C HIS A 400 -6.71 -0.55 13.55
N SER A 401 -5.73 0.25 14.00
CA SER A 401 -4.64 -0.23 14.85
C SER A 401 -5.11 -0.40 16.30
N VAL A 402 -4.75 -1.53 16.91
CA VAL A 402 -5.03 -1.89 18.30
C VAL A 402 -3.87 -1.47 19.19
N ARG A 403 -4.16 -0.93 20.38
CA ARG A 403 -3.13 -0.60 21.38
C ARG A 403 -2.46 -1.86 21.91
N TRP A 404 -1.14 -1.82 22.08
CA TRP A 404 -0.39 -2.96 22.56
C TRP A 404 0.84 -2.53 23.38
N ARG A 405 1.34 -3.45 24.20
CA ARG A 405 2.65 -3.32 24.84
C ARG A 405 3.34 -4.68 25.03
N ILE A 406 4.66 -4.63 25.14
CA ILE A 406 5.49 -5.77 25.56
C ILE A 406 5.75 -5.60 27.06
N LYS A 407 5.19 -6.51 27.88
CA LYS A 407 5.10 -6.32 29.34
C LYS A 407 6.45 -6.34 30.07
N ASP A 408 7.43 -7.01 29.49
CA ASP A 408 8.78 -7.27 29.99
C ASP A 408 9.84 -6.70 29.03
N ALA A 409 9.50 -5.62 28.31
CA ALA A 409 10.42 -4.96 27.39
C ALA A 409 11.55 -4.23 28.13
N SER A 410 12.79 -4.41 27.66
CA SER A 410 13.88 -3.51 27.99
C SER A 410 13.71 -2.18 27.22
N ASN A 411 14.37 -1.12 27.68
CA ASN A 411 14.40 0.16 26.96
C ASN A 411 15.08 0.06 25.58
N GLN A 412 15.77 -1.05 25.29
CA GLN A 412 16.52 -1.27 24.05
C GLN A 412 15.99 -2.47 23.26
N ILE A 413 14.82 -3.01 23.62
CA ILE A 413 14.33 -4.28 23.06
C ILE A 413 14.34 -4.32 21.52
N PHE A 414 13.96 -3.23 20.86
CA PHE A 414 13.94 -3.18 19.39
C PHE A 414 15.34 -3.13 18.80
N ALA A 415 16.25 -2.36 19.41
CA ALA A 415 17.66 -2.33 19.02
C ALA A 415 18.34 -3.69 19.21
N GLU A 416 18.09 -4.36 20.34
CA GLU A 416 18.57 -5.71 20.62
C GLU A 416 18.06 -6.72 19.57
N SER A 417 16.79 -6.56 19.18
CA SER A 417 16.09 -7.44 18.23
C SER A 417 16.62 -7.36 16.80
N ILE A 418 17.24 -6.26 16.38
CA ILE A 418 17.91 -6.15 15.06
C ILE A 418 18.96 -7.25 14.88
N SER A 419 19.66 -7.61 15.96
CA SER A 419 20.71 -8.63 15.96
C SER A 419 20.26 -10.00 16.49
N PHE A 420 18.98 -10.14 16.87
CA PHE A 420 18.51 -11.29 17.63
C PHE A 420 18.57 -12.59 16.82
N PHE A 421 18.15 -12.56 15.55
CA PHE A 421 18.17 -13.73 14.69
C PHE A 421 19.58 -14.32 14.54
N ASP A 422 20.57 -13.47 14.27
CA ASP A 422 21.97 -13.89 14.15
C ASP A 422 22.51 -14.47 15.46
N LYS A 423 22.20 -13.84 16.61
CA LYS A 423 22.56 -14.36 17.93
C LYS A 423 21.90 -15.70 18.23
N PHE A 424 20.64 -15.86 17.85
CA PHE A 424 19.91 -17.11 18.02
C PHE A 424 20.57 -18.24 17.22
N LEU A 425 20.91 -18.00 15.95
CA LEU A 425 21.59 -18.99 15.11
C LEU A 425 22.96 -19.39 15.68
N ILE A 426 23.74 -18.42 16.16
CA ILE A 426 25.04 -18.68 16.80
C ILE A 426 24.86 -19.56 18.04
N ASN A 427 23.91 -19.20 18.92
CA ASN A 427 23.65 -19.96 20.13
C ASN A 427 23.17 -21.39 19.81
N LEU A 428 22.20 -21.53 18.91
CA LEU A 428 21.68 -22.84 18.49
C LEU A 428 22.79 -23.72 17.92
N ASN A 429 23.64 -23.17 17.05
CA ASN A 429 24.75 -23.90 16.46
C ASN A 429 25.80 -24.31 17.51
N ALA A 430 26.09 -23.46 18.49
CA ALA A 430 27.00 -23.77 19.60
C ALA A 430 26.45 -24.91 20.48
N LEU A 431 25.18 -24.83 20.89
CA LEU A 431 24.54 -25.87 21.70
C LEU A 431 24.60 -27.26 21.05
N ILE A 432 24.32 -27.32 19.73
CA ILE A 432 24.36 -28.59 18.98
C ILE A 432 25.80 -29.09 18.82
N SER A 433 26.75 -28.18 18.58
CA SER A 433 28.16 -28.53 18.44
C SER A 433 28.75 -29.11 19.73
N ASP A 434 28.43 -28.52 20.88
CA ASP A 434 28.96 -28.92 22.19
C ASP A 434 28.40 -30.29 22.65
N ASN A 435 27.15 -30.59 22.31
CA ASN A 435 26.48 -31.81 22.76
C ASN A 435 26.52 -32.94 21.72
N ARG A 436 26.94 -32.66 20.48
CA ARG A 436 26.90 -33.53 19.27
C ARG A 436 25.51 -34.00 18.83
N GLN A 437 24.61 -34.27 19.77
CA GLN A 437 23.23 -34.67 19.55
C GLN A 437 22.33 -34.17 20.69
N LEU A 438 21.18 -33.60 20.35
CA LEU A 438 20.17 -33.11 21.29
C LEU A 438 18.76 -33.49 20.79
N THR A 439 17.84 -33.73 21.72
CA THR A 439 16.40 -33.81 21.43
C THR A 439 15.77 -32.42 21.40
N LEU A 440 14.63 -32.25 20.71
CA LEU A 440 13.86 -31.00 20.79
C LEU A 440 13.45 -30.65 22.22
N SER A 441 13.15 -31.66 23.06
CA SER A 441 12.81 -31.45 24.47
C SER A 441 13.97 -30.85 25.26
N GLN A 442 15.22 -31.31 25.04
CA GLN A 442 16.39 -30.71 25.68
C GLN A 442 16.63 -29.26 25.22
N LEU A 443 16.40 -28.96 23.95
CA LEU A 443 16.52 -27.59 23.42
C LEU A 443 15.41 -26.66 23.88
N THR A 444 14.22 -27.19 24.15
CA THR A 444 13.09 -26.43 24.69
C THR A 444 13.50 -25.74 26.00
N GLU A 445 14.18 -26.46 26.89
CA GLU A 445 14.67 -25.92 28.15
C GLU A 445 15.78 -24.89 27.94
N GLN A 446 16.78 -25.19 27.10
CA GLN A 446 17.94 -24.31 26.90
C GLN A 446 17.61 -23.01 26.15
N LEU A 447 16.69 -23.07 25.19
CA LEU A 447 16.30 -21.92 24.37
C LEU A 447 15.07 -21.20 24.92
N ASN A 448 14.41 -21.78 25.94
CA ASN A 448 13.15 -21.31 26.48
C ASN A 448 12.12 -21.09 25.35
N ARG A 449 11.85 -22.13 24.56
CA ARG A 449 10.92 -22.14 23.41
C ARG A 449 10.13 -23.44 23.41
N SER A 450 8.88 -23.42 22.93
CA SER A 450 8.08 -24.65 22.93
C SER A 450 8.65 -25.66 21.93
N GLU A 451 8.51 -26.94 22.25
CA GLU A 451 8.96 -28.03 21.39
C GLU A 451 8.29 -27.96 20.00
N THR A 452 7.01 -27.60 19.96
CA THR A 452 6.25 -27.38 18.72
C THR A 452 6.86 -26.27 17.87
N PHE A 453 7.22 -25.14 18.49
CA PHE A 453 7.85 -24.04 17.77
C PHE A 453 9.22 -24.42 17.23
N LEU A 454 10.07 -25.05 18.05
CA LEU A 454 11.39 -25.52 17.63
C LEU A 454 11.32 -26.58 16.52
N GLY A 455 10.35 -27.50 16.63
CA GLY A 455 10.11 -28.54 15.64
C GLY A 455 9.69 -28.02 14.27
N GLU A 456 9.08 -26.83 14.21
CA GLU A 456 8.76 -26.17 12.93
C GLU A 456 9.97 -25.41 12.38
N ILE A 457 10.63 -24.58 13.19
CA ILE A 457 11.66 -23.67 12.66
C ILE A 457 12.96 -24.39 12.29
N ILE A 458 13.37 -25.39 13.07
CA ILE A 458 14.70 -26.00 12.93
C ILE A 458 14.86 -26.73 11.59
N PRO A 459 13.89 -27.55 11.14
CA PRO A 459 13.96 -28.17 9.81
C PRO A 459 14.15 -27.13 8.70
N HIS A 460 13.43 -26.01 8.77
CA HIS A 460 13.55 -24.92 7.80
C HIS A 460 14.90 -24.20 7.88
N LEU A 461 15.43 -23.97 9.07
CA LEU A 461 16.77 -23.41 9.25
C LEU A 461 17.85 -24.31 8.63
N ILE A 462 17.68 -25.63 8.70
CA ILE A 462 18.58 -26.60 8.06
C ILE A 462 18.39 -26.58 6.53
N GLU A 463 17.15 -26.58 6.05
CA GLU A 463 16.80 -26.54 4.62
C GLU A 463 17.40 -25.29 3.93
N LEU A 464 17.30 -24.13 4.59
CA LEU A 464 17.82 -22.85 4.12
C LEU A 464 19.32 -22.66 4.38
N GLN A 465 20.01 -23.71 4.81
CA GLN A 465 21.46 -23.72 5.08
C GLN A 465 21.95 -22.72 6.13
N TYR A 466 21.10 -22.29 7.06
CA TYR A 466 21.56 -21.55 8.24
C TYR A 466 22.37 -22.43 9.20
N LEU A 467 22.17 -23.75 9.15
CA LEU A 467 22.82 -24.75 9.99
C LEU A 467 23.44 -25.88 9.13
N PRO A 468 24.47 -25.58 8.31
CA PRO A 468 24.91 -26.46 7.22
C PRO A 468 25.45 -27.82 7.68
N ASN A 469 26.01 -27.88 8.90
CA ASN A 469 26.61 -29.08 9.48
C ASN A 469 25.66 -29.87 10.39
N ILE A 470 24.39 -29.50 10.41
CA ILE A 470 23.40 -30.07 11.32
C ILE A 470 22.33 -30.79 10.52
N GLN A 471 21.82 -31.91 11.07
CA GLN A 471 20.70 -32.67 10.53
C GLN A 471 19.61 -32.85 11.60
N PHE A 472 18.37 -33.04 11.14
CA PHE A 472 17.20 -33.26 11.99
C PHE A 472 16.50 -34.56 11.58
N ASP A 473 16.25 -35.43 12.56
CA ASP A 473 15.42 -36.62 12.42
C ASP A 473 14.03 -36.33 12.99
N SER A 474 13.03 -36.25 12.11
CA SER A 474 11.64 -35.97 12.47
C SER A 474 10.97 -37.11 13.24
N THR A 475 11.46 -38.35 13.11
CA THR A 475 10.90 -39.53 13.79
C THR A 475 11.30 -39.54 15.26
N THR A 476 12.58 -39.30 15.52
CA THR A 476 13.13 -39.27 16.88
C THR A 476 13.12 -37.89 17.52
N LYS A 477 12.77 -36.85 16.74
CA LYS A 477 12.86 -35.43 17.11
C LYS A 477 14.25 -35.07 17.64
N THR A 478 15.28 -35.62 17.01
CA THR A 478 16.69 -35.37 17.37
C THR A 478 17.38 -34.50 16.34
N ILE A 479 18.30 -33.68 16.84
CA ILE A 479 19.19 -32.85 16.06
C ILE A 479 20.61 -33.33 16.34
N SER A 480 21.40 -33.53 15.31
CA SER A 480 22.79 -33.94 15.45
C SER A 480 23.69 -33.23 14.46
N LEU A 481 25.00 -33.27 14.72
CA LEU A 481 25.99 -32.97 13.68
C LEU A 481 25.88 -34.01 12.55
N LYS A 482 26.10 -33.56 11.31
CA LYS A 482 26.34 -34.44 10.17
C LYS A 482 27.67 -35.16 10.40
N GLY A 483 27.66 -36.47 10.19
CA GLY A 483 28.82 -37.35 10.39
C GLY A 483 29.96 -37.08 9.43
#